data_AF-K2F8E5-F1
#
_entry.id   AF-K2F8E5-F1
#
_cell.length_a   1.000
_cell.length_b   1.000
_cell.length_c   1.000
_cell.angle_alpha   90.00
_cell.angle_beta   90.00
_cell.angle_gamma   90.00
#
_symmetry.space_group_name_H-M   'P 1'
#
loop_
_entity.id
_entity.type
_entity.pdbx_description
1 polymer ?
#
loop_
_entity_poly.entity_id
_entity_poly.type
_entity_poly.pdbx_seq_one_letter_code
_entity_poly.pdbx_strand_id
1 'polypeptide(L)'
;LEKRLDGEITVLDDIAHSPQKASSVLQTLKNIYHDGKVIAIFEPNSGNRQKEAIAGYDNKFNDADLVIIPRLTTIKQAPGEEISIEGEELTKIIKKTQTNTIYLDNDEELVGYLVKIAKPNDVIAFLGSHGFRNMIESVVSVILSR
;
A
#
# COMPACT_ATOMS: atom_id res chain seq x y z
N LEU A 1 5.95 9.54 8.02
CA LEU A 1 6.67 9.09 6.83
C LEU A 1 8.13 8.92 7.19
N GLU A 2 8.53 7.70 7.47
CA GLU A 2 9.92 7.32 7.64
C GLU A 2 10.53 7.02 6.27
N LYS A 3 11.69 7.61 5.98
CA LYS A 3 12.41 7.35 4.74
C LYS A 3 13.35 6.16 4.92
N ARG A 4 13.05 5.06 4.22
CA ARG A 4 13.82 3.81 4.26
C ARG A 4 14.91 3.77 3.19
N LEU A 5 14.71 4.50 2.09
CA LEU A 5 15.71 4.73 1.06
C LEU A 5 15.53 6.15 0.47
N ASP A 6 16.63 6.87 0.33
CA ASP A 6 16.72 8.18 -0.35
C ASP A 6 17.67 8.06 -1.54
N GLY A 7 17.14 8.13 -2.75
CA GLY A 7 17.92 7.95 -3.98
C GLY A 7 17.08 8.18 -5.22
N GLU A 8 17.50 7.62 -6.35
CA GLU A 8 16.71 7.72 -7.60
C GLU A 8 15.32 7.11 -7.44
N ILE A 9 15.16 6.08 -6.62
CA ILE A 9 13.86 5.59 -6.17
C ILE A 9 13.77 5.82 -4.67
N THR A 10 12.70 6.47 -4.21
CA THR A 10 12.46 6.66 -2.76
C THR A 10 11.58 5.53 -2.23
N VAL A 11 11.95 4.96 -1.08
CA VAL A 11 11.11 4.00 -0.34
C VAL A 11 10.72 4.60 1.01
N LEU A 12 9.42 4.62 1.29
CA LEU A 12 8.83 5.20 2.49
C LEU A 12 8.03 4.17 3.27
N ASP A 13 8.07 4.29 4.60
CA ASP A 13 7.25 3.54 5.55
C ASP A 13 6.38 4.51 6.36
N ASP A 14 5.08 4.25 6.43
CA ASP A 14 4.14 5.06 7.21
C ASP A 14 3.02 4.21 7.82
N ILE A 15 2.65 4.58 9.05
CA ILE A 15 1.55 3.98 9.81
C ILE A 15 0.15 4.42 9.32
N ALA A 16 0.02 4.83 8.06
CA ALA A 16 -1.21 5.25 7.43
C ALA A 16 -2.12 4.07 7.07
N HIS A 17 -2.58 3.36 8.10
CA HIS A 17 -3.39 2.12 8.01
C HIS A 17 -4.90 2.34 7.89
N SER A 18 -5.34 3.57 7.61
CA SER A 18 -6.76 3.89 7.35
C SER A 18 -6.89 4.64 6.03
N PRO A 19 -8.03 4.55 5.33
CA PRO A 19 -8.22 5.22 4.04
C PRO A 19 -7.97 6.72 4.12
N GLN A 20 -8.42 7.35 5.21
CA GLN A 20 -8.24 8.78 5.41
C GLN A 20 -6.77 9.17 5.61
N LYS A 21 -6.01 8.38 6.39
CA LYS A 21 -4.58 8.64 6.60
C LYS A 21 -3.79 8.39 5.31
N ALA A 22 -4.09 7.30 4.61
CA ALA A 22 -3.48 6.97 3.32
C ALA A 22 -3.72 8.10 2.32
N SER A 23 -4.94 8.61 2.21
CA SER A 23 -5.28 9.75 1.33
C SER A 23 -4.42 10.98 1.62
N SER A 24 -4.26 11.38 2.89
CA SER A 24 -3.42 12.52 3.26
C SER A 24 -1.93 12.31 2.92
N VAL A 25 -1.42 11.09 3.10
CA VAL A 25 -0.06 10.74 2.69
C VAL A 25 0.08 10.80 1.18
N LEU A 26 -0.81 10.16 0.42
CA LEU A 26 -0.76 10.12 -1.04
C LEU A 26 -0.84 11.51 -1.67
N GLN A 27 -1.71 12.38 -1.17
CA GLN A 27 -1.78 13.77 -1.60
C GLN A 27 -0.44 14.50 -1.40
N THR A 28 0.20 14.28 -0.25
CA THR A 28 1.52 14.86 0.05
C THR A 28 2.58 14.32 -0.91
N LEU A 29 2.60 13.01 -1.13
CA LEU A 29 3.55 12.37 -2.03
C LEU A 29 3.38 12.83 -3.47
N LYS A 30 2.14 12.99 -3.95
CA LYS A 30 1.89 13.45 -5.33
C LYS A 30 2.43 14.86 -5.58
N ASN A 31 2.37 15.74 -4.58
CA ASN A 31 2.93 17.09 -4.67
C ASN A 31 4.47 17.10 -4.64
N ILE A 32 5.09 16.22 -3.86
CA ILE A 32 6.55 16.16 -3.71
C ILE A 32 7.18 15.46 -4.92
N TYR A 33 6.63 14.31 -5.33
CA TYR A 33 7.16 13.42 -6.36
C TYR A 33 6.40 13.57 -7.69
N HIS A 34 6.29 14.79 -8.21
CA HIS A 34 5.51 15.09 -9.41
C HIS A 34 6.14 14.58 -10.71
N ASP A 35 7.45 14.33 -10.73
CA ASP A 35 8.20 13.83 -11.89
C ASP A 35 8.25 12.28 -11.99
N GLY A 36 7.71 11.58 -10.99
CA GLY A 36 7.67 10.12 -10.93
C GLY A 36 6.29 9.60 -10.55
N LYS A 37 6.21 8.28 -10.35
CA LYS A 37 4.98 7.61 -9.92
C LYS A 37 4.92 7.48 -8.40
N VAL A 38 3.71 7.66 -7.87
CA VAL A 38 3.36 7.28 -6.50
C VAL A 38 2.83 5.84 -6.51
N ILE A 39 3.63 4.90 -6.03
CA ILE A 39 3.28 3.48 -5.90
C ILE A 39 2.98 3.17 -4.44
N ALA A 40 1.72 2.86 -4.13
CA ALA A 40 1.26 2.63 -2.77
C ALA A 40 1.05 1.14 -2.48
N ILE A 41 1.64 0.63 -1.40
CA ILE A 41 1.36 -0.69 -0.84
C ILE A 41 0.52 -0.45 0.41
N PHE A 42 -0.74 -0.88 0.41
CA PHE A 42 -1.66 -0.53 1.50
C PHE A 42 -2.18 -1.76 2.25
N GLU A 43 -1.98 -1.77 3.57
CA GLU A 43 -2.54 -2.77 4.48
C GLU A 43 -3.36 -2.07 5.60
N PRO A 44 -4.70 -2.15 5.58
CA PRO A 44 -5.52 -1.50 6.60
C PRO A 44 -5.40 -2.20 7.97
N ASN A 45 -5.65 -1.44 9.03
CA ASN A 45 -5.85 -2.03 10.36
C ASN A 45 -7.17 -2.84 10.43
N SER A 46 -7.36 -3.58 11.52
CA SER A 46 -8.55 -4.43 11.72
C SER A 46 -9.88 -3.69 11.62
N GLY A 47 -9.98 -2.49 12.19
CA GLY A 47 -11.21 -1.67 12.12
C GLY A 47 -11.57 -1.25 10.69
N ASN A 48 -10.56 -0.95 9.86
CA ASN A 48 -10.77 -0.58 8.46
C ASN A 48 -10.97 -1.81 7.53
N ARG A 49 -11.06 -3.01 8.09
CA ARG A 49 -11.45 -4.24 7.39
C ARG A 49 -12.90 -4.65 7.69
N GLN A 50 -13.63 -3.88 8.50
CA GLN A 50 -15.06 -4.09 8.73
C GLN A 50 -15.87 -3.54 7.55
N LYS A 51 -17.05 -4.12 7.29
CA LYS A 51 -17.89 -3.72 6.14
C LYS A 51 -18.38 -2.28 6.25
N GLU A 52 -18.58 -1.79 7.47
CA GLU A 52 -18.99 -0.42 7.76
C GLU A 52 -17.93 0.59 7.27
N ALA A 53 -16.66 0.18 7.19
CA ALA A 53 -15.57 1.02 6.72
C ALA A 53 -15.56 1.18 5.18
N ILE A 54 -16.28 0.34 4.43
CA ILE A 54 -16.21 0.30 2.94
C ILE A 54 -16.49 1.68 2.33
N ALA A 55 -17.51 2.38 2.80
CA ALA A 55 -17.86 3.71 2.29
C ALA A 55 -16.72 4.75 2.48
N GLY A 56 -15.81 4.51 3.43
CA GLY A 56 -14.66 5.35 3.68
C GLY A 56 -13.54 5.25 2.65
N TYR A 57 -13.58 4.26 1.75
CA TYR A 57 -12.52 4.01 0.76
C TYR A 57 -12.69 4.81 -0.54
N ASP A 58 -13.90 5.27 -0.84
CA ASP A 58 -14.19 5.94 -2.11
C ASP A 58 -13.29 7.17 -2.30
N ASN A 59 -12.62 7.22 -3.46
CA ASN A 59 -11.71 8.29 -3.90
C ASN A 59 -10.47 8.53 -3.02
N LYS A 60 -10.20 7.68 -2.02
CA LYS A 60 -9.08 7.90 -1.08
C LYS A 60 -7.70 7.63 -1.66
N PHE A 61 -7.62 6.94 -2.78
CA PHE A 61 -6.37 6.49 -3.38
C PHE A 61 -6.11 7.11 -4.75
N ASN A 62 -6.86 8.14 -5.15
CA ASN A 62 -6.79 8.75 -6.48
C ASN A 62 -5.44 9.45 -6.75
N ASP A 63 -4.74 9.87 -5.70
CA ASP A 63 -3.42 10.51 -5.80
C ASP A 63 -2.26 9.50 -5.98
N ALA A 64 -2.54 8.20 -5.88
CA ALA A 64 -1.58 7.16 -6.26
C ALA A 64 -1.64 6.89 -7.78
N ASP A 65 -0.50 6.61 -8.39
CA ASP A 65 -0.45 6.13 -9.77
C ASP A 65 -0.67 4.60 -9.86
N LEU A 66 -0.37 3.88 -8.78
CA LEU A 66 -0.62 2.43 -8.63
C LEU A 66 -0.87 2.11 -7.15
N VAL A 67 -1.89 1.30 -6.88
CA VAL A 67 -2.13 0.73 -5.55
C VAL A 67 -1.98 -0.79 -5.61
N ILE A 68 -1.18 -1.33 -4.70
CA ILE A 68 -1.00 -2.77 -4.51
C ILE A 68 -1.53 -3.13 -3.13
N ILE A 69 -2.48 -4.05 -3.10
CA ILE A 69 -2.95 -4.66 -1.86
C ILE A 69 -2.19 -5.97 -1.67
N PRO A 70 -1.39 -6.12 -0.59
CA PRO A 70 -0.74 -7.38 -0.29
C PRO A 70 -1.76 -8.37 0.32
N ARG A 71 -1.33 -9.60 0.58
CA ARG A 71 -2.02 -10.39 1.60
C ARG A 71 -2.10 -9.60 2.92
N LEU A 72 -3.26 -9.63 3.56
CA LEU A 72 -3.48 -8.90 4.80
C LEU A 72 -3.01 -9.74 5.99
N THR A 73 -2.46 -9.10 7.02
CA THR A 73 -2.10 -9.79 8.26
C THR A 73 -3.33 -10.46 8.87
N THR A 74 -3.21 -11.72 9.28
CA THR A 74 -4.32 -12.48 9.87
C THR A 74 -4.76 -11.85 11.17
N ILE A 75 -6.06 -11.57 11.29
CA ILE A 75 -6.69 -11.12 12.52
C ILE A 75 -7.37 -12.33 13.16
N LYS A 76 -7.14 -12.53 14.46
CA LYS A 76 -7.92 -13.53 15.21
C LYS A 76 -9.35 -13.04 15.31
N GLN A 77 -10.28 -13.72 14.65
CA GLN A 77 -11.70 -13.46 14.77
C GLN A 77 -12.24 -14.21 15.99
N ALA A 78 -12.99 -13.52 16.84
CA ALA A 78 -13.74 -14.18 17.90
C ALA A 78 -14.95 -14.94 17.33
N PRO A 79 -15.43 -16.01 17.99
CA PRO A 79 -16.65 -16.69 17.56
C PRO A 79 -17.83 -15.71 17.44
N GLY A 80 -18.44 -15.62 16.26
CA GLY A 80 -19.58 -14.75 15.98
C GLY A 80 -19.24 -13.36 15.44
N GLU A 81 -17.97 -13.02 15.22
CA GLU A 81 -17.60 -11.80 14.50
C GLU A 81 -17.88 -11.91 13.00
N GLU A 82 -18.23 -10.78 12.37
CA GLU A 82 -18.40 -10.73 10.92
C GLU A 82 -17.08 -10.99 10.18
N ILE A 83 -17.20 -11.58 8.98
CA ILE A 83 -16.07 -11.85 8.09
C ILE A 83 -15.41 -10.51 7.74
N SER A 84 -14.14 -10.36 8.13
CA SER A 84 -13.33 -9.21 7.77
C SER A 84 -13.00 -9.23 6.28
N ILE A 85 -12.97 -8.04 5.67
CA ILE A 85 -12.53 -7.85 4.29
C ILE A 85 -11.11 -8.39 4.15
N GLU A 86 -10.90 -9.19 3.10
CA GLU A 86 -9.59 -9.71 2.70
C GLU A 86 -9.04 -8.95 1.47
N GLY A 87 -7.76 -9.17 1.16
CA GLY A 87 -7.05 -8.34 0.17
C GLY A 87 -7.70 -8.31 -1.22
N GLU A 88 -8.25 -9.43 -1.71
CA GLU A 88 -8.95 -9.47 -3.00
C GLU A 88 -10.24 -8.62 -2.99
N GLU A 89 -11.02 -8.67 -1.91
CA GLU A 89 -12.23 -7.87 -1.76
C GLU A 89 -11.90 -6.38 -1.59
N LEU A 90 -10.88 -6.06 -0.78
CA LEU A 90 -10.37 -4.71 -0.60
C LEU A 90 -9.91 -4.10 -1.93
N THR A 91 -9.23 -4.89 -2.75
CA THR A 91 -8.82 -4.51 -4.11
C THR A 91 -10.03 -4.13 -4.94
N LYS A 92 -11.10 -4.95 -4.94
CA LYS A 92 -12.34 -4.65 -5.69
C LYS A 92 -13.00 -3.36 -5.20
N ILE A 93 -12.97 -3.09 -3.90
CA ILE A 93 -13.52 -1.87 -3.30
C ILE A 93 -12.76 -0.64 -3.80
N ILE A 94 -11.44 -0.61 -3.62
CA ILE A 94 -10.60 0.55 -4.02
C ILE A 94 -10.64 0.74 -5.55
N LYS A 95 -10.69 -0.36 -6.30
CA LYS A 95 -10.72 -0.34 -7.78
C LYS A 95 -11.94 0.36 -8.38
N LYS A 96 -13.01 0.57 -7.60
CA LYS A 96 -14.17 1.36 -8.01
C LYS A 96 -13.82 2.80 -8.37
N THR A 97 -12.85 3.41 -7.67
CA THR A 97 -12.44 4.80 -7.89
C THR A 97 -10.97 4.93 -8.32
N GLN A 98 -10.13 3.94 -8.01
CA GLN A 98 -8.73 3.87 -8.44
C GLN A 98 -8.50 2.63 -9.29
N THR A 99 -8.69 2.75 -10.61
CA THR A 99 -8.71 1.59 -11.53
C THR A 99 -7.38 0.85 -11.60
N ASN A 100 -6.25 1.53 -11.33
CA ASN A 100 -4.93 0.90 -11.25
C ASN A 100 -4.65 0.37 -9.83
N THR A 101 -5.56 -0.49 -9.35
CA THR A 101 -5.41 -1.26 -8.11
C THR A 101 -5.29 -2.74 -8.44
N ILE A 102 -4.28 -3.39 -7.85
CA ILE A 102 -4.01 -4.83 -8.01
C ILE A 102 -3.84 -5.52 -6.65
N TYR A 103 -4.07 -6.83 -6.64
CA TYR A 103 -3.85 -7.71 -5.50
C TYR A 103 -2.64 -8.61 -5.79
N LEU A 104 -1.70 -8.69 -4.86
CA LEU A 104 -0.58 -9.63 -4.90
C LEU A 104 -0.44 -10.27 -3.51
N ASP A 105 -0.77 -11.54 -3.38
CA ASP A 105 -0.77 -12.24 -2.09
C ASP A 105 0.58 -12.86 -1.71
N ASN A 106 1.47 -13.01 -2.69
CA ASN A 106 2.83 -13.48 -2.49
C ASN A 106 3.79 -12.29 -2.27
N ASP A 107 4.43 -12.26 -1.10
CA ASP A 107 5.33 -11.17 -0.72
C ASP A 107 6.57 -11.09 -1.64
N GLU A 108 7.12 -12.22 -2.08
CA GLU A 108 8.28 -12.26 -3.00
C GLU A 108 7.91 -11.77 -4.40
N GLU A 109 6.74 -12.18 -4.91
CA GLU A 109 6.20 -11.70 -6.19
C GLU A 109 5.97 -10.19 -6.15
N LEU A 110 5.40 -9.67 -5.05
CA LEU A 110 5.17 -8.24 -4.86
C LEU A 110 6.50 -7.47 -4.87
N VAL A 111 7.50 -7.91 -4.12
CA VAL A 111 8.83 -7.30 -4.10
C VAL A 111 9.46 -7.32 -5.51
N GLY A 112 9.42 -8.47 -6.19
CA GLY A 112 9.95 -8.61 -7.54
C GLY A 112 9.23 -7.71 -8.55
N TYR A 113 7.91 -7.58 -8.40
CA TYR A 113 7.09 -6.68 -9.21
C TYR A 113 7.47 -5.22 -8.99
N LEU A 114 7.56 -4.76 -7.74
CA LEU A 114 7.97 -3.39 -7.40
C LEU A 114 9.32 -3.03 -8.01
N VAL A 115 10.34 -3.86 -7.80
CA VAL A 115 11.69 -3.63 -8.32
C VAL A 115 11.68 -3.55 -9.85
N LYS A 116 10.91 -4.43 -10.51
CA LYS A 116 10.82 -4.48 -11.97
C LYS A 116 10.20 -3.22 -12.55
N ILE A 117 9.16 -2.66 -11.91
CA ILE A 117 8.42 -1.53 -12.46
C ILE A 117 8.99 -0.16 -12.05
N ALA A 118 9.68 -0.08 -10.91
CA ALA A 118 10.18 1.16 -10.36
C ALA A 118 11.26 1.80 -11.25
N LYS A 119 11.15 3.11 -11.43
CA LYS A 119 12.02 3.95 -12.25
C LYS A 119 12.57 5.13 -11.44
N PRO A 120 13.64 5.79 -11.92
CA PRO A 120 14.08 7.04 -11.32
C PRO A 120 12.92 8.04 -11.15
N ASN A 121 12.95 8.75 -10.03
CA ASN A 121 11.95 9.67 -9.48
C ASN A 121 10.68 9.02 -8.90
N ASP A 122 10.48 7.71 -9.01
CA ASP A 122 9.34 7.04 -8.39
C ASP A 122 9.46 7.02 -6.85
N VAL A 123 8.31 7.03 -6.18
CA VAL A 123 8.19 6.78 -4.75
C VAL A 123 7.35 5.54 -4.49
N ILE A 124 7.91 4.63 -3.69
CA ILE A 124 7.24 3.43 -3.18
C ILE A 124 6.89 3.69 -1.72
N ALA A 125 5.60 3.70 -1.40
CA ALA A 125 5.12 3.97 -0.04
C ALA A 125 4.40 2.75 0.53
N PHE A 126 4.93 2.21 1.62
CA PHE A 126 4.28 1.19 2.43
C PHE A 126 3.42 1.87 3.50
N LEU A 127 2.11 1.65 3.43
CA LEU A 127 1.10 2.33 4.25
C LEU A 127 0.32 1.29 5.06
N GLY A 128 0.68 1.09 6.33
CA GLY A 128 0.08 0.04 7.15
C GLY A 128 0.58 -0.01 8.59
N SER A 129 -0.02 -0.88 9.41
CA SER A 129 0.31 -1.00 10.84
C SER A 129 1.40 -2.02 11.16
N HIS A 130 1.88 -2.77 10.18
CA HIS A 130 2.77 -3.91 10.37
C HIS A 130 4.01 -3.73 9.51
N GLY A 131 5.12 -4.40 9.86
CA GLY A 131 6.38 -4.31 9.13
C GLY A 131 6.40 -5.01 7.77
N PHE A 132 5.22 -5.23 7.14
CA PHE A 132 5.06 -5.82 5.81
C PHE A 132 5.91 -7.08 5.59
N ARG A 133 6.11 -7.88 6.65
CA ARG A 133 6.80 -9.17 6.60
C ARG A 133 8.16 -9.09 5.90
N ASN A 134 8.94 -8.05 6.21
CA ASN A 134 10.28 -7.77 5.67
C ASN A 134 10.32 -7.30 4.21
N MET A 135 9.17 -7.08 3.54
CA MET A 135 9.14 -6.60 2.15
C MET A 135 9.88 -5.26 1.98
N ILE A 136 9.81 -4.35 2.97
CA ILE A 136 10.47 -3.05 2.92
C ILE A 136 11.99 -3.22 2.76
N GLU A 137 12.61 -4.01 3.64
CA GLU A 137 14.05 -4.29 3.58
C GLU A 137 14.45 -5.02 2.29
N SER A 138 13.62 -5.95 1.84
CA SER A 138 13.85 -6.67 0.59
C SER A 138 13.84 -5.72 -0.62
N VAL A 139 12.87 -4.79 -0.71
CA VAL A 139 12.82 -3.79 -1.78
C VAL A 139 14.05 -2.90 -1.74
N VAL A 140 14.41 -2.37 -0.57
CA VAL A 140 15.57 -1.48 -0.41
C VAL A 140 16.87 -2.19 -0.83
N SER A 141 17.09 -3.41 -0.34
CA SER A 141 18.28 -4.20 -0.65
C SER A 141 18.41 -4.49 -2.15
N VAL A 142 17.32 -4.89 -2.79
CA VAL A 142 17.33 -5.19 -4.23
C VAL A 142 17.54 -3.92 -5.06
N ILE A 143 16.93 -2.78 -4.71
CA ILE A 143 17.14 -1.51 -5.43
C ILE A 143 18.60 -1.06 -5.32
N LEU A 144 19.22 -1.14 -4.13
CA LEU A 144 20.61 -0.75 -3.92
C LEU A 144 21.63 -1.65 -4.64
N SER A 145 21.21 -2.85 -5.04
CA SER A 145 22.07 -3.82 -5.72
C SER A 145 21.98 -3.75 -7.26
N ARG A 146 21.19 -2.82 -7.81
CA ARG A 146 21.06 -2.59 -9.26
C ARG A 146 22.16 -1.67 -9.78
#